data_AF-A0A1I1FA51-F1
#
_entry.id   AF-A0A1I1FA51-F1
#
_cell.length_a   1.000
_cell.length_b   1.000
_cell.length_c   1.000
_cell.angle_alpha   90.00
_cell.angle_beta   90.00
_cell.angle_gamma   90.00
#
_symmetry.space_group_name_H-M   'P 1'
#
loop_
_entity.id
_entity.type
_entity.pdbx_description
1 polymer ?
#
loop_
_entity_poly.entity_id
_entity_poly.type
_entity_poly.pdbx_seq_one_letter_code
_entity_poly.pdbx_strand_id
1 'polypeptide(L)'
;MKKLLLFCSILCFVPMWADDIWFISPQNGMPVSGKMTIQIQPPFVQTPVRVWIERDRGDRMVWSGQLTPQGNYTTTVDVSRFPAGKYEVKAEYFINGKDFDGDVTIWVGGPAGQPGPDGGTYY
;
A
#
# COMPACT_ATOMS: atom_id res chain seq x y z
N MET A 1 -12.31 51.05 -9.85
CA MET A 1 -12.29 50.07 -8.74
C MET A 1 -12.87 48.74 -9.22
N LYS A 2 -12.03 47.75 -9.54
CA LYS A 2 -12.44 46.34 -9.74
C LYS A 2 -11.32 45.47 -9.16
N LYS A 3 -11.68 44.65 -8.18
CA LYS A 3 -10.79 43.82 -7.35
C LYS A 3 -10.19 42.70 -8.21
N LEU A 4 -8.87 42.64 -8.25
CA LEU A 4 -8.11 41.53 -8.83
C LEU A 4 -8.13 40.39 -7.79
N LEU A 5 -8.89 39.33 -8.07
CA LEU A 5 -8.89 38.10 -7.30
C LEU A 5 -7.54 37.40 -7.54
N LEU A 6 -6.64 37.56 -6.58
CA LEU A 6 -5.39 36.83 -6.49
C LEU A 6 -5.74 35.36 -6.23
N PHE A 7 -5.57 34.51 -7.24
CA PHE A 7 -5.56 33.07 -7.04
C PHE A 7 -4.37 32.77 -6.13
N CYS A 8 -4.67 32.47 -4.86
CA CYS A 8 -3.72 31.90 -3.93
C CYS A 8 -3.43 30.49 -4.44
N SER A 9 -2.39 30.38 -5.28
CA SER A 9 -1.76 29.11 -5.62
C SER A 9 -1.27 28.51 -4.32
N ILE A 10 -2.10 27.68 -3.69
CA ILE A 10 -1.70 26.82 -2.58
C ILE A 10 -0.62 25.91 -3.17
N LEU A 11 0.63 26.32 -3.00
CA LEU A 11 1.75 25.42 -2.81
C LEU A 11 1.30 24.44 -1.73
N CYS A 12 0.78 23.28 -2.15
CA CYS A 12 0.70 22.12 -1.30
C CYS A 12 2.14 21.69 -1.04
N PHE A 13 2.80 22.40 -0.14
CA PHE A 13 3.98 21.96 0.58
C PHE A 13 3.49 20.83 1.47
N VAL A 14 3.34 19.63 0.89
CA VAL A 14 3.26 18.42 1.70
C VAL A 14 4.64 18.33 2.35
N PRO A 15 4.74 18.35 3.68
CA PRO A 15 6.04 18.35 4.34
C PRO A 15 6.83 17.12 3.87
N MET A 16 8.01 17.36 3.31
CA MET A 16 9.04 16.37 2.95
C MET A 16 9.60 15.72 4.23
N TRP A 17 8.78 14.93 4.92
CA TRP A 17 9.13 14.12 6.08
C TRP A 17 8.56 12.70 5.96
N ALA A 18 8.14 12.29 4.76
CA ALA A 18 7.75 10.91 4.53
C ALA A 18 9.03 10.08 4.36
N ASP A 19 9.58 9.62 5.47
CA ASP A 19 10.64 8.62 5.49
C ASP A 19 10.09 7.18 5.34
N ASP A 20 8.79 7.03 5.04
CA ASP A 20 8.11 5.73 4.99
C ASP A 20 7.31 5.55 3.69
N ILE A 21 7.11 4.29 3.28
CA ILE A 21 6.19 3.95 2.19
C ILE A 21 4.75 4.02 2.70
N TRP A 22 3.90 4.81 2.04
CA TRP A 22 2.49 4.87 2.38
C TRP A 22 1.66 3.89 1.56
N PHE A 23 0.91 3.01 2.24
CA PHE A 23 -0.10 2.17 1.60
C PHE A 23 -1.40 2.96 1.41
N ILE A 24 -1.77 3.18 0.16
CA ILE A 24 -3.10 3.68 -0.22
C ILE A 24 -4.11 2.53 -0.15
N SER A 25 -3.70 1.33 -0.57
CA SER A 25 -4.47 0.08 -0.50
C SER A 25 -3.52 -1.12 -0.48
N PRO A 26 -3.82 -2.20 0.25
CA PRO A 26 -4.92 -2.33 1.23
C PRO A 26 -4.64 -1.49 2.49
N GLN A 27 -5.69 -1.21 3.27
CA GLN A 27 -5.51 -0.62 4.61
C GLN A 27 -5.18 -1.69 5.64
N ASN A 28 -4.50 -1.30 6.71
CA ASN A 28 -4.14 -2.23 7.78
C ASN A 28 -5.39 -2.90 8.39
N GLY A 29 -5.39 -4.23 8.45
CA GLY A 29 -6.51 -5.05 8.92
C GLY A 29 -7.61 -5.31 7.88
N MET A 30 -7.45 -4.86 6.64
CA MET A 30 -8.48 -5.00 5.61
C MET A 30 -8.66 -6.49 5.19
N PRO A 31 -9.90 -7.00 5.13
CA PRO A 31 -10.17 -8.28 4.50
C PRO A 31 -10.04 -8.20 2.99
N VAL A 32 -9.51 -9.26 2.40
CA VAL A 32 -9.35 -9.36 0.95
C VAL A 32 -9.73 -10.75 0.46
N SER A 33 -10.30 -10.81 -0.74
CA SER A 33 -10.57 -12.06 -1.46
C SER A 33 -10.43 -11.85 -2.97
N GLY A 34 -10.13 -12.92 -3.70
CA GLY A 34 -9.96 -12.85 -5.16
C GLY A 34 -8.78 -11.97 -5.56
N LYS A 35 -9.03 -10.99 -6.43
CA LYS A 35 -8.01 -10.03 -6.88
C LYS A 35 -8.03 -8.79 -6.00
N MET A 36 -6.88 -8.41 -5.45
CA MET A 36 -6.68 -7.17 -4.72
C MET A 36 -5.74 -6.24 -5.48
N THR A 37 -6.00 -4.94 -5.41
CA THR A 37 -5.09 -3.91 -5.90
C THR A 37 -4.28 -3.38 -4.73
N ILE A 38 -2.96 -3.52 -4.82
CA ILE A 38 -2.01 -2.86 -3.94
C ILE A 38 -1.65 -1.55 -4.59
N GLN A 39 -1.86 -0.45 -3.88
CA GLN A 39 -1.49 0.88 -4.29
C GLN A 39 -0.65 1.50 -3.18
N ILE A 40 0.54 1.96 -3.54
CA ILE A 40 1.48 2.59 -2.61
C ILE A 40 1.97 3.91 -3.18
N GLN A 41 2.27 4.84 -2.28
CA GLN A 41 2.89 6.10 -2.59
C GLN A 41 4.29 6.11 -1.95
N PRO A 42 5.36 5.96 -2.74
CA PRO A 42 6.70 6.19 -2.23
C PRO A 42 6.91 7.69 -2.05
N PRO A 43 7.81 8.11 -1.15
CA PRO A 43 8.15 9.52 -1.00
C PRO A 43 8.99 10.06 -2.18
N PHE A 44 9.54 9.19 -3.03
CA PHE A 44 10.29 9.55 -4.24
C PHE A 44 9.75 8.84 -5.49
N VAL A 45 9.39 9.62 -6.52
CA VAL A 45 8.54 9.21 -7.66
C VAL A 45 9.27 8.39 -8.76
N GLN A 46 10.49 7.88 -8.52
CA GLN A 46 11.32 7.29 -9.59
C GLN A 46 12.10 6.02 -9.20
N THR A 47 11.79 5.41 -8.06
CA THR A 47 12.55 4.26 -7.56
C THR A 47 11.74 2.97 -7.64
N PRO A 48 12.27 1.90 -8.26
CA PRO A 48 11.58 0.60 -8.28
C PRO A 48 11.21 0.16 -6.86
N VAL A 49 9.93 -0.10 -6.64
CA VAL A 49 9.43 -0.65 -5.36
C VAL A 49 9.22 -2.14 -5.52
N ARG A 50 9.79 -2.93 -4.60
CA ARG A 50 9.49 -4.35 -4.48
C ARG A 50 8.35 -4.49 -3.48
N VAL A 51 7.32 -5.22 -3.88
CA VAL A 51 6.16 -5.51 -3.03
C VAL A 51 6.07 -7.01 -2.85
N TRP A 52 5.79 -7.49 -1.64
CA TRP A 52 5.52 -8.90 -1.42
C TRP A 52 4.47 -9.11 -0.35
N ILE A 53 3.89 -10.31 -0.37
CA ILE A 53 2.97 -10.79 0.66
C ILE A 53 3.65 -11.96 1.32
N GLU A 54 3.63 -11.97 2.66
CA GLU A 54 4.14 -13.05 3.46
C GLU A 54 3.19 -13.50 4.57
N ARG A 55 3.27 -14.78 4.90
CA ARG A 55 2.61 -15.40 6.06
C ARG A 55 3.66 -16.15 6.86
N ASP A 56 3.70 -15.89 8.17
CA ASP A 56 4.55 -16.59 9.15
C ASP A 56 6.04 -16.70 8.73
N ARG A 57 6.57 -15.69 8.02
CA ARG A 57 7.96 -15.60 7.50
C ARG A 57 8.42 -16.72 6.54
N GLY A 58 7.52 -17.58 6.06
CA GLY A 58 7.87 -18.76 5.24
C GLY A 58 7.64 -18.59 3.74
N ASP A 59 6.46 -18.10 3.36
CA ASP A 59 6.07 -17.97 1.95
C ASP A 59 6.15 -16.50 1.51
N ARG A 60 7.09 -16.16 0.61
CA ARG A 60 7.24 -14.82 0.03
C ARG A 60 6.86 -14.83 -1.44
N MET A 61 5.82 -14.08 -1.80
CA MET A 61 5.49 -13.82 -3.21
C MET A 61 5.87 -12.39 -3.58
N VAL A 62 6.83 -12.21 -4.48
CA VAL A 62 7.34 -10.89 -4.88
C VAL A 62 6.68 -10.40 -6.16
N TRP A 63 6.31 -9.12 -6.19
CA TRP A 63 5.80 -8.40 -7.34
C TRP A 63 6.54 -7.08 -7.54
N SER A 64 6.68 -6.70 -8.79
CA SER A 64 7.10 -5.37 -9.21
C SER A 64 5.87 -4.52 -9.52
N GLY A 65 5.67 -3.41 -8.81
CA GLY A 65 4.60 -2.47 -9.10
C GLY A 65 4.82 -1.72 -10.41
N GLN A 66 3.74 -1.29 -11.06
CA GLN A 66 3.77 -0.36 -12.18
C GLN A 66 3.67 1.06 -11.63
N LEU A 67 4.59 1.94 -12.04
CA LEU A 67 4.52 3.37 -11.70
C LEU A 67 3.39 4.03 -12.50
N THR A 68 2.46 4.68 -11.81
CA THR A 68 1.37 5.44 -12.43
C THR A 68 1.82 6.86 -12.77
N PRO A 69 1.12 7.56 -13.69
CA PRO A 69 1.42 8.97 -14.00
C PRO A 69 1.34 9.92 -12.80
N GLN A 70 0.62 9.53 -11.75
CA GLN A 70 0.47 10.29 -10.50
C GLN A 70 1.61 10.02 -9.50
N GLY A 71 2.57 9.15 -9.86
CA GLY A 71 3.71 8.81 -9.01
C GLY A 71 3.45 7.75 -7.96
N ASN A 72 2.32 7.03 -8.06
CA ASN A 72 2.01 5.89 -7.21
C ASN A 72 2.51 4.60 -7.86
N TYR A 73 2.81 3.57 -7.07
CA TYR A 73 3.00 2.23 -7.59
C TYR A 73 1.72 1.44 -7.41
N THR A 74 1.29 0.72 -8.45
CA THR A 74 0.13 -0.15 -8.41
C THR A 74 0.48 -1.56 -8.88
N THR A 75 -0.05 -2.58 -8.20
CA THR A 75 0.01 -3.97 -8.66
C THR A 75 -1.28 -4.68 -8.30
N THR A 76 -1.72 -5.60 -9.16
CA THR A 76 -2.85 -6.47 -8.87
C THR A 76 -2.33 -7.85 -8.48
N VAL A 77 -2.76 -8.33 -7.32
CA VAL A 77 -2.42 -9.65 -6.82
C VAL A 77 -3.68 -10.49 -6.72
N ASP A 78 -3.61 -11.73 -7.21
CA ASP A 78 -4.65 -12.73 -6.98
C ASP A 78 -4.33 -13.54 -5.72
N VAL A 79 -5.09 -13.29 -4.67
CA VAL A 79 -4.98 -13.97 -3.36
C VAL A 79 -5.95 -15.14 -3.24
N SER A 80 -6.71 -15.49 -4.29
CA SER A 80 -7.66 -16.63 -4.25
C SER A 80 -7.00 -17.98 -3.98
N ARG A 81 -5.72 -18.11 -4.33
CA ARG A 81 -4.90 -19.30 -4.08
C ARG A 81 -4.28 -19.35 -2.69
N PHE A 82 -4.39 -18.26 -1.92
CA PHE A 82 -3.80 -18.20 -0.58
C PHE A 82 -4.76 -18.84 0.43
N PRO A 83 -4.26 -19.71 1.33
CA PRO A 83 -5.06 -20.19 2.43
C PRO A 83 -5.60 -19.02 3.27
N ALA A 84 -6.81 -19.16 3.81
CA ALA A 84 -7.36 -18.11 4.66
C ALA A 84 -6.45 -17.84 5.87
N GLY A 85 -6.35 -16.58 6.29
CA GLY A 85 -5.52 -16.19 7.43
C GLY A 85 -4.92 -14.79 7.34
N LYS A 86 -4.05 -14.50 8.31
CA LYS A 86 -3.31 -13.23 8.43
C LYS A 86 -2.14 -13.23 7.44
N TYR A 87 -1.96 -12.12 6.76
CA TYR A 87 -0.80 -11.88 5.90
C TYR A 87 -0.26 -10.46 6.12
N GLU A 88 1.04 -10.30 5.94
CA GLU A 88 1.70 -8.99 5.87
C GLU A 88 1.96 -8.67 4.40
N VAL A 89 1.48 -7.53 3.94
CA VAL A 89 1.88 -6.92 2.66
C VAL A 89 3.02 -5.97 2.96
N LYS A 90 4.18 -6.21 2.37
CA LYS A 90 5.39 -5.43 2.57
C LYS A 90 5.79 -4.74 1.28
N ALA A 91 6.30 -3.54 1.42
CA ALA A 91 6.92 -2.80 0.35
C ALA A 91 8.32 -2.35 0.80
N GLU A 92 9.28 -2.41 -0.11
CA GLU A 92 10.62 -1.87 0.11
C GLU A 92 11.11 -1.15 -1.15
N TYR A 93 11.84 -0.05 -0.96
CA TYR A 93 12.61 0.56 -2.03
C TYR A 93 13.95 1.08 -1.49
N PHE A 94 14.94 1.12 -2.38
CA PHE A 94 16.31 1.51 -2.04
C PHE A 94 16.74 2.70 -2.90
N ILE A 95 17.11 3.81 -2.25
CA ILE A 95 17.61 5.01 -2.92
C ILE A 95 18.77 5.61 -2.13
N ASN A 96 19.82 6.05 -2.83
CA ASN A 96 20.96 6.76 -2.25
C ASN A 96 21.61 6.05 -1.04
N GLY A 97 21.62 4.71 -1.02
CA GLY A 97 22.22 3.96 0.09
C GLY A 97 21.32 3.79 1.32
N LYS A 98 20.04 4.22 1.25
CA LYS A 98 19.06 4.09 2.31
C LYS A 98 17.92 3.16 1.87
N ASP A 99 17.58 2.22 2.74
CA ASP A 99 16.37 1.40 2.63
C ASP A 99 15.19 2.13 3.24
N PHE A 100 14.05 1.95 2.60
CA PHE A 100 12.77 2.47 3.05
C PHE A 100 11.76 1.34 2.92
N ASP A 101 10.97 1.15 3.95
CA ASP A 101 10.00 0.07 4.03
C ASP A 101 8.63 0.58 4.49
N GLY A 102 7.68 -0.32 4.40
CA GLY A 102 6.35 -0.16 4.96
C GLY A 102 5.63 -1.49 4.90
N ASP A 103 4.73 -1.70 5.83
CA ASP A 103 3.91 -2.90 5.89
C ASP A 103 2.47 -2.60 6.30
N VAL A 104 1.56 -3.45 5.83
CA VAL A 104 0.17 -3.51 6.28
C VAL A 104 -0.25 -4.95 6.47
N THR A 105 -1.05 -5.20 7.49
CA THR A 105 -1.70 -6.51 7.66
C THR A 105 -2.95 -6.58 6.79
N ILE A 106 -3.19 -7.73 6.17
CA ILE A 106 -4.46 -8.09 5.54
C ILE A 106 -4.96 -9.45 6.01
N TRP A 107 -6.23 -9.72 5.74
CA TRP A 107 -6.87 -10.99 6.04
C TRP A 107 -7.44 -11.62 4.78
N VAL A 108 -6.85 -12.73 4.35
CA VAL A 108 -7.31 -13.48 3.17
C VAL A 108 -8.45 -14.42 3.54
N GLY A 109 -9.48 -14.47 2.69
CA GLY A 109 -10.49 -15.54 2.72
C GLY A 109 -11.57 -15.38 3.80
N GLY A 110 -11.61 -14.25 4.49
CA GLY A 110 -12.75 -13.90 5.34
C GLY A 110 -13.96 -13.47 4.50
N PRO A 111 -15.18 -13.98 4.77
CA PRO A 111 -16.38 -13.37 4.22
C PRO A 111 -16.50 -11.93 4.72
N ALA A 112 -16.94 -11.01 3.85
CA ALA A 112 -17.40 -9.70 4.28
C ALA A 112 -18.41 -9.89 5.42
N GLY A 113 -18.16 -9.28 6.57
CA GLY A 113 -18.96 -9.38 7.78
C GLY A 113 -18.59 -10.51 8.76
N GLN A 114 -17.52 -11.29 8.57
CA GLN A 114 -17.12 -12.30 9.57
C GLN A 114 -16.06 -11.82 10.57
N PRO A 115 -16.11 -12.27 11.83
CA PRO A 115 -15.05 -11.99 12.81
C PRO A 115 -13.73 -12.57 12.33
N GLY A 116 -12.71 -11.73 12.24
CA GLY A 116 -11.32 -12.15 12.16
C GLY A 116 -10.88 -12.85 13.44
N PRO A 117 -9.73 -13.54 13.41
CA PRO A 117 -9.26 -14.31 14.56
C PRO A 117 -8.85 -13.43 15.75
N ASP A 118 -8.70 -12.12 15.55
CA ASP A 118 -8.53 -11.13 16.63
C ASP A 118 -9.89 -10.58 17.15
N GLY A 119 -11.02 -11.13 16.69
CA GLY A 119 -12.38 -10.73 17.09
C GLY A 119 -12.94 -9.51 16.35
N GLY A 120 -12.18 -8.89 15.45
CA GLY A 120 -12.64 -7.75 14.63
C GLY A 120 -13.33 -8.21 13.34
N THR A 121 -14.49 -7.65 13.00
CA THR A 121 -15.23 -8.03 11.79
C THR A 121 -14.54 -7.54 10.52
N TYR A 122 -14.40 -8.43 9.53
CA TYR A 122 -14.05 -8.10 8.16
C TYR A 122 -15.17 -7.24 7.53
N TYR A 123 -14.86 -6.09 6.92
CA TYR A 123 -15.83 -5.27 6.17
C TYR A 123 -15.82 -5.60 4.67
#